data_AF-A0A6S7A3N8-F1
#
_entry.id   AF-A0A6S7A3N8-F1
#
_cell.length_a   1.000
_cell.length_b   1.000
_cell.length_c   1.000
_cell.angle_alpha   90.00
_cell.angle_beta   90.00
_cell.angle_gamma   90.00
#
_symmetry.space_group_name_H-M   'P 1'
#
loop_
_entity.id
_entity.type
_entity.pdbx_description
1 polymer ?
#
loop_
_entity_poly.entity_id
_entity_poly.type
_entity_poly.pdbx_seq_one_letter_code
_entity_poly.pdbx_strand_id
1 'polypeptide(L)' 'MLCPRCEQGDIVKARIIAGDTCLFVCQECEASWFLYEDIGVKDFVDFGTYMESLGLQPLWSEIKIIPE' A
#
# COMPACT_ATOMS: atom_id res chain seq x y z
N MET A 1 -6.99 2.83 -9.10
CA MET A 1 -6.44 4.02 -9.80
C MET A 1 -5.05 3.66 -10.29
N LEU A 2 -4.63 4.08 -11.49
CA LEU A 2 -3.31 3.71 -12.01
C LEU A 2 -2.19 4.29 -11.13
N CYS A 3 -1.20 3.47 -10.81
CA CYS A 3 -0.07 3.87 -9.99
C CYS A 3 0.82 4.87 -10.73
N PRO A 4 1.07 6.07 -10.18
CA PRO A 4 1.92 7.08 -10.82
C PRO A 4 3.42 6.72 -10.80
N ARG A 5 3.82 5.71 -10.01
CA ARG A 5 5.22 5.28 -9.92
C ARG A 5 5.61 4.36 -11.08
N CYS A 6 4.87 3.27 -11.26
CA CYS A 6 5.19 2.25 -12.27
C CYS A 6 4.36 2.36 -13.53
N GLU A 7 3.26 3.14 -13.52
CA GLU A 7 2.34 3.34 -14.64
C GLU A 7 1.74 2.03 -15.19
N GLN A 8 1.76 0.96 -14.40
CA GLN A 8 1.35 -0.39 -14.81
C GLN A 8 0.26 -0.98 -13.91
N GLY A 9 0.41 -0.84 -12.58
CA GLY A 9 -0.48 -1.46 -11.61
C GLY A 9 -1.56 -0.52 -11.07
N ASP A 10 -2.67 -1.10 -10.63
CA ASP A 10 -3.66 -0.37 -9.86
C ASP A 10 -3.24 -0.22 -8.39
N ILE A 11 -3.53 0.95 -7.84
CA ILE A 11 -3.49 1.22 -6.41
C ILE A 11 -4.84 0.84 -5.81
N VAL A 12 -4.78 -0.03 -4.81
CA VAL A 12 -5.94 -0.47 -4.02
C VAL A 12 -5.84 0.04 -2.59
N LYS A 13 -6.99 0.33 -1.99
CA LYS A 13 -7.09 0.60 -0.56
C LYS A 13 -7.05 -0.73 0.19
N ALA A 14 -6.11 -0.86 1.13
CA ALA A 14 -5.93 -2.05 1.93
C ALA A 14 -5.81 -1.68 3.42
N ARG A 15 -6.12 -2.65 4.28
CA ARG A 15 -5.96 -2.52 5.73
C ARG A 15 -5.12 -3.66 6.27
N ILE A 16 -4.11 -3.31 7.06
CA ILE A 16 -3.28 -4.27 7.79
C ILE A 16 -4.13 -4.94 8.86
N ILE A 17 -4.16 -6.27 8.83
CA ILE A 17 -4.98 -7.10 9.73
C ILE A 17 -4.53 -6.92 11.18
N ALA A 18 -3.22 -6.82 11.42
CA ALA A 18 -2.63 -6.76 12.75
C ALA A 18 -2.85 -5.43 13.50
N GLY A 19 -3.13 -4.31 12.82
CA GLY A 19 -3.02 -2.98 13.43
C GLY A 19 -4.04 -1.94 12.99
N ASP A 20 -5.14 -2.34 12.34
CA ASP A 20 -6.20 -1.44 11.82
C ASP A 20 -5.73 -0.37 10.81
N THR A 21 -4.44 -0.33 10.49
CA THR A 21 -3.86 0.73 9.68
C THR A 21 -4.28 0.56 8.24
N CYS A 22 -4.90 1.59 7.67
CA CYS A 22 -5.24 1.64 6.26
C CYS A 22 -4.09 2.28 5.47
N LEU A 23 -3.87 1.75 4.28
CA LEU A 23 -2.93 2.27 3.31
C LEU A 23 -3.46 2.03 1.90
N PHE A 24 -2.85 2.70 0.95
CA PHE A 24 -3.03 2.52 -0.47
C PHE A 24 -1.78 1.86 -1.00
N VAL A 25 -1.91 0.73 -1.70
CA VAL A 25 -0.77 -0.05 -2.19
C VAL A 25 -0.95 -0.40 -3.66
N CYS A 26 0.10 -0.24 -4.45
CA CYS A 26 0.13 -0.68 -5.85
C CYS A 26 0.28 -2.20 -5.92
N GLN A 27 -0.55 -2.84 -6.74
CA GLN A 27 -0.54 -4.30 -6.93
C GLN A 27 0.69 -4.84 -7.67
N GLU A 28 1.41 -4.00 -8.42
CA GLU A 28 2.55 -4.43 -9.24
C GLU A 28 3.91 -4.06 -8.63
N CYS A 29 4.09 -2.81 -8.19
CA CYS A 29 5.38 -2.32 -7.71
C CYS A 29 5.45 -2.11 -6.20
N GLU A 30 4.38 -2.47 -5.48
CA GLU A 30 4.29 -2.42 -4.00
C GLU A 30 4.57 -1.04 -3.38
N ALA A 31 4.54 0.02 -4.19
CA ALA A 31 4.56 1.39 -3.72
C ALA A 31 3.29 1.69 -2.92
N SER A 32 3.46 2.32 -1.77
CA SER A 32 2.37 2.58 -0.83
C SER A 32 2.32 4.01 -0.31
N TRP A 33 1.11 4.43 0.05
CA TRP A 33 0.79 5.74 0.62
C TRP A 33 -0.25 5.57 1.73
N PHE A 34 -0.24 6.44 2.73
CA PHE A 34 -1.20 6.37 3.85
C PHE A 34 -2.49 7.15 3.57
N LEU A 35 -2.39 8.21 2.78
CA LEU A 35 -3.50 9.06 2.38
C LEU A 35 -3.67 9.01 0.86
N TYR A 36 -4.91 9.10 0.41
CA TYR A 36 -5.22 9.12 -1.02
C TYR A 36 -4.62 10.36 -1.71
N GLU A 37 -4.67 11.51 -1.04
CA GLU A 37 -4.13 12.79 -1.53
C GLU A 37 -2.60 12.81 -1.70
N ASP A 38 -1.89 11.87 -1.07
CA ASP A 38 -0.44 11.78 -1.15
C ASP A 38 0.04 11.06 -2.43
N ILE A 39 -0.87 10.31 -3.09
CA ILE A 39 -0.54 9.50 -4.26
C ILE A 39 -0.13 10.41 -5.43
N GLY A 40 1.14 10.30 -5.84
CA GLY A 40 1.70 11.12 -6.92
C GLY A 40 2.08 12.55 -6.51
N VAL A 41 1.93 12.90 -5.23
CA VAL A 41 2.32 14.20 -4.67
C VAL A 41 3.50 14.05 -3.72
N LYS A 42 3.43 13.07 -2.81
CA LYS A 42 4.51 12.72 -1.90
C LYS A 42 5.24 11.46 -2.34
N ASP A 43 6.44 11.31 -1.82
CA ASP A 43 7.22 10.08 -1.95
C ASP A 43 6.41 8.88 -1.44
N PHE A 44 6.58 7.75 -2.11
CA PHE A 44 5.99 6.49 -1.72
C PHE A 44 6.81 5.83 -0.62
N VAL A 45 6.16 4.97 0.16
CA VAL A 45 6.83 4.00 1.02
C VAL A 45 6.75 2.63 0.37
N ASP A 46 7.82 1.86 0.39
CA ASP A 46 7.77 0.47 -0.04
C ASP A 46 6.94 -0.36 0.96
N PHE A 47 5.92 -1.06 0.48
CA PHE A 47 5.00 -1.82 1.34
C PHE A 47 5.75 -2.87 2.16
N GLY A 48 6.70 -3.58 1.55
CA GLY A 48 7.46 -4.61 2.24
C GLY A 48 8.29 -4.04 3.38
N THR A 49 9.03 -2.97 3.10
CA THR A 49 9.82 -2.22 4.08
C THR A 49 8.95 -1.70 5.23
N TYR A 50 7.75 -1.20 4.93
CA TYR A 50 6.81 -0.74 5.96
C TYR A 50 6.33 -1.88 6.86
N MET A 51 5.92 -3.01 6.27
CA MET A 51 5.48 -4.19 7.03
C MET A 51 6.60 -4.73 7.93
N GLU A 52 7.83 -4.83 7.42
CA GLU A 52 9.00 -5.24 8.20
C GLU A 52 9.30 -4.28 9.35
N SER A 53 9.13 -2.97 9.14
CA SER A 53 9.30 -1.97 10.21
C SER A 53 8.29 -2.13 11.35
N LEU A 54 7.12 -2.71 11.06
CA LEU A 54 6.10 -3.08 12.04
C LEU A 54 6.34 -4.47 12.65
N GLY A 55 7.39 -5.19 12.24
CA GLY A 55 7.64 -6.57 12.63
C GLY A 55 6.65 -7.57 12.00
N LEU A 56 6.00 -7.20 10.91
CA LEU A 56 5.05 -8.03 10.17
C LEU A 56 5.70 -8.63 8.92
N GLN A 57 5.08 -9.69 8.40
CA GLN A 57 5.52 -10.26 7.13
C GLN A 57 5.00 -9.41 5.97
N PRO A 58 5.83 -9.11 4.95
CA PRO A 58 5.45 -8.31 3.79
C PRO A 58 4.59 -9.13 2.81
N LEU A 59 3.46 -9.66 3.27
CA LEU A 59 2.60 -10.56 2.50
C LEU A 59 1.24 -9.93 2.29
N TRP A 60 0.68 -10.14 1.10
CA TRP A 60 -0.70 -9.73 0.78
C TRP A 60 -1.75 -10.41 1.67
N SER A 61 -1.44 -11.58 2.24
CA SER A 61 -2.29 -12.25 3.23
C SER A 61 -2.38 -11.52 4.58
N GLU A 62 -1.47 -10.59 4.88
CA GLU A 62 -1.47 -9.75 6.09
C GLU A 62 -2.32 -8.48 5.92
N ILE A 63 -2.84 -8.23 4.71
CA ILE A 63 -3.70 -7.10 4.40
C ILE A 63 -5.04 -7.57 3.85
N LYS A 64 -6.07 -6.76 4.08
CA LYS A 64 -7.40 -6.94 3.50
C LYS A 64 -7.70 -5.77 2.58
N ILE A 65 -7.95 -6.05 1.30
CA ILE A 65 -8.41 -5.05 0.35
C ILE A 65 -9.82 -4.60 0.74
N ILE A 66 -10.01 -3.29 0.83
CA ILE A 66 -11.30 -2.67 1.13
C ILE A 66 -11.86 -2.17 -0.21
N PRO A 67 -12.95 -2.78 -0.72
CA PRO A 67 -13.65 -2.23 -1.88
C PRO A 67 -14.25 -0.85 -1.53
N GLU A 68 -14.24 0.07 -2.49
CA GLU A 68 -14.90 1.39 -2.37
C GLU A 68 -16.41 1.28 -2.15
#